data_AF-A0A418N1B1-F1
#
_entry.id   AF-A0A418N1B1-F1
#
_cell.length_a   1.000
_cell.length_b   1.000
_cell.length_c   1.000
_cell.angle_alpha   90.00
_cell.angle_beta   90.00
_cell.angle_gamma   90.00
#
_symmetry.space_group_name_H-M   'P 1'
#
loop_
_entity.id
_entity.type
_entity.pdbx_description
1 polymer ?
#
loop_
_entity_poly.entity_id
_entity_poly.type
_entity_poly.pdbx_seq_one_letter_code
_entity_poly.pdbx_strand_id
1 'polypeptide(L)'
;MKRIVEIVPARPGWYARWRLAAESDVSGPPGSTRCYSVSLWALLEEADGTGREVIGVDCAGQWPGADDDTGAEFVRYLFSPPDSGPPEDAEPVPEPRRAGFAVPAP
;
A
#
# COMPACT_ATOMS: atom_id res chain seq x y z
N MET A 1 10.16 -10.41 -15.48
CA MET A 1 9.93 -10.69 -14.04
C MET A 1 10.64 -9.59 -13.28
N LYS A 2 9.90 -8.79 -12.51
CA LYS A 2 10.45 -7.66 -11.76
C LYS A 2 11.28 -8.15 -10.59
N ARG A 3 12.32 -7.40 -10.21
CA ARG A 3 13.13 -7.65 -9.01
C ARG A 3 13.19 -6.40 -8.14
N ILE A 4 13.22 -6.57 -6.82
CA ILE A 4 13.49 -5.48 -5.89
C ILE A 4 14.98 -5.19 -5.91
N VAL A 5 15.36 -3.95 -6.19
CA VAL A 5 16.77 -3.50 -6.22
C VAL A 5 17.13 -2.57 -5.07
N GLU A 6 16.14 -1.93 -4.44
CA GLU A 6 16.34 -1.08 -3.27
C GLU A 6 15.11 -1.15 -2.35
N ILE A 7 15.33 -1.12 -1.03
CA ILE A 7 14.28 -1.00 -0.02
C ILE A 7 14.70 0.07 0.98
N VAL A 8 13.83 1.06 1.22
CA VAL A 8 14.04 2.07 2.25
C VAL A 8 12.82 2.15 3.19
N PRO A 9 13.02 2.43 4.49
CA PRO A 9 11.90 2.63 5.41
C PRO A 9 11.01 3.78 4.95
N ALA A 10 9.69 3.57 4.95
CA ALA A 10 8.75 4.68 4.84
C ALA A 10 8.64 5.40 6.18
N ARG A 11 8.38 6.71 6.16
CA ARG A 11 8.08 7.43 7.40
C ARG A 11 6.72 6.92 7.89
N PRO A 12 6.44 6.84 9.19
CA PRO A 12 5.11 6.50 9.66
C PRO A 12 4.06 7.48 9.11
N GLY A 13 2.97 6.97 8.56
CA GLY A 13 1.88 7.77 8.01
C GLY A 13 1.08 7.05 6.93
N TRP A 14 0.16 7.78 6.32
CA TRP A 14 -0.68 7.29 5.22
C TRP A 14 -0.10 7.75 3.89
N TYR A 15 -0.12 6.85 2.92
CA TYR A 15 0.48 7.00 1.62
C TYR A 15 -0.45 6.44 0.54
N ALA A 16 -0.26 6.96 -0.67
CA ALA A 16 -0.98 6.56 -1.87
C ALA A 16 -2.50 6.81 -1.81
N ARG A 17 -3.06 7.12 -2.97
CA ARG A 17 -4.49 7.30 -3.15
C ARG A 17 -4.90 6.64 -4.46
N TRP A 18 -5.75 5.64 -4.32
CA TRP A 18 -6.33 4.87 -5.42
C TRP A 18 -7.78 5.27 -5.59
N ARG A 19 -8.33 5.22 -6.80
CA ARG A 19 -9.74 5.40 -7.09
C ARG A 19 -10.32 4.04 -7.43
N LEU A 20 -11.34 3.60 -6.69
CA LEU A 20 -12.06 2.38 -7.02
C LEU A 20 -12.82 2.60 -8.34
N ALA A 21 -12.52 1.81 -9.36
CA ALA A 21 -13.34 1.76 -10.56
C ALA A 21 -14.69 1.15 -10.17
N ALA A 22 -15.78 1.84 -10.45
CA ALA A 22 -17.10 1.29 -10.21
C ALA A 22 -17.27 0.04 -11.09
N GLU A 23 -17.46 -1.12 -10.47
CA GLU A 23 -17.97 -2.28 -11.21
C GLU A 23 -19.33 -1.89 -11.79
N SER A 24 -19.35 -1.66 -13.10
CA SER A 24 -20.49 -1.77 -14.01
C SER A 24 -21.85 -1.37 -13.43
N ASP A 25 -22.10 -0.08 -13.18
CA ASP A 25 -23.47 0.43 -13.32
C ASP A 25 -23.52 1.93 -13.59
N VAL A 26 -24.15 2.28 -14.71
CA VAL A 26 -24.43 3.65 -15.16
C VAL A 26 -25.52 4.22 -14.26
N SER A 27 -25.19 4.48 -12.99
CA SER A 27 -25.95 5.28 -12.00
C SER A 27 -25.29 5.36 -10.60
N GLY A 28 -24.11 4.77 -10.39
CA GLY A 28 -23.42 4.82 -9.09
C GLY A 28 -22.69 6.15 -8.80
N PRO A 29 -22.48 6.51 -7.51
CA PRO A 29 -21.63 7.65 -7.15
C PRO A 29 -20.21 7.49 -7.73
N PRO A 30 -19.49 8.59 -8.01
CA PRO A 30 -18.13 8.51 -8.55
C PRO A 30 -17.25 7.65 -7.65
N GLY A 31 -16.40 6.81 -8.26
CA GLY A 31 -15.51 5.89 -7.57
C GLY A 31 -14.83 6.53 -6.35
N SER A 32 -14.96 5.88 -5.18
CA SER A 32 -14.35 6.37 -3.95
C SER A 32 -12.83 6.30 -4.07
N THR A 33 -12.14 7.25 -3.44
CA THR A 33 -10.72 7.05 -3.20
C THR A 33 -10.49 6.14 -2.00
N ARG A 34 -9.30 5.55 -1.89
CA ARG A 34 -8.79 4.87 -0.68
C ARG A 34 -7.34 5.23 -0.40
N CYS A 35 -6.98 5.31 0.88
CA CYS A 35 -5.62 5.57 1.37
C CYS A 35 -5.08 4.35 2.14
N TYR A 36 -3.75 4.11 2.10
CA TYR A 36 -3.13 2.94 2.74
C TYR A 36 -1.92 3.32 3.59
N SER A 37 -1.63 2.55 4.64
CA SER A 37 -0.39 2.71 5.40
C SER A 37 0.77 2.03 4.66
N VAL A 38 1.85 2.76 4.39
CA VAL A 38 3.07 2.20 3.78
C VAL A 38 4.16 2.11 4.85
N SER A 39 4.81 0.95 4.92
CA SER A 39 5.91 0.66 5.86
C SER A 39 7.28 0.72 5.18
N LEU A 40 7.35 0.38 3.89
CA LEU A 40 8.58 0.35 3.10
C LEU A 40 8.35 0.97 1.73
N TRP A 41 9.35 1.64 1.19
CA TRP A 41 9.44 1.95 -0.23
C TRP A 41 10.38 0.96 -0.90
N ALA A 42 9.95 0.36 -1.99
CA ALA A 42 10.78 -0.53 -2.79
C ALA A 42 10.94 0.00 -4.21
N LEU A 43 12.17 -0.01 -4.71
CA LEU A 43 12.47 0.20 -6.12
C LEU A 43 12.44 -1.16 -6.81
N LEU A 44 11.48 -1.35 -7.71
CA LEU A 44 11.42 -2.47 -8.62
C LEU A 44 12.15 -2.13 -9.92
N GLU A 45 12.91 -3.08 -10.44
CA GLU A 45 13.53 -3.01 -11.76
C GLU A 45 13.09 -4.22 -12.60
N GLU A 46 12.80 -3.98 -13.88
CA GLU A 46 12.62 -5.07 -14.84
C GLU A 46 13.90 -5.89 -14.98
N ALA A 47 13.78 -7.19 -15.22
CA ALA A 47 14.94 -8.08 -15.35
C ALA A 47 15.88 -7.67 -16.51
N ASP A 48 15.36 -6.98 -17.52
CA ASP A 48 16.12 -6.43 -18.65
C ASP A 48 16.75 -5.06 -18.34
N GLY A 49 16.50 -4.49 -17.16
CA GLY A 49 16.99 -3.20 -16.71
C GLY A 49 16.28 -1.99 -17.33
N THR A 50 15.24 -2.18 -18.14
CA THR A 50 14.63 -1.10 -18.95
C THR A 50 13.44 -0.38 -18.29
N GLY A 51 13.01 -0.82 -17.11
CA GLY A 51 11.94 -0.19 -16.34
C GLY A 51 12.29 -0.11 -14.86
N ARG A 52 12.04 1.06 -14.24
CA ARG A 52 12.18 1.28 -12.79
C ARG A 52 10.91 1.87 -12.22
N GLU A 53 10.42 1.29 -11.14
CA GLU A 53 9.16 1.68 -10.51
C GLU A 53 9.34 1.73 -8.99
N VAL A 54 8.87 2.81 -8.36
CA VAL A 54 8.85 2.92 -6.90
C VAL A 54 7.46 2.52 -6.41
N ILE A 55 7.41 1.49 -5.57
CA ILE A 55 6.18 0.99 -4.95
C ILE A 55 6.21 1.19 -3.42
N GLY A 56 5.05 1.50 -2.86
CA GLY A 56 4.84 1.47 -1.41
C GLY A 56 4.36 0.09 -0.97
N VAL A 57 5.01 -0.49 0.04
CA VAL A 57 4.73 -1.81 0.60
C VAL A 57 4.29 -1.67 2.05
N ASP A 58 3.23 -2.36 2.44
CA ASP A 58 2.75 -2.41 3.82
C ASP A 58 3.55 -3.40 4.69
N CYS A 59 3.17 -3.54 5.97
CA CYS A 59 3.84 -4.44 6.90
C CYS A 59 3.60 -5.93 6.63
N ALA A 60 2.60 -6.27 5.81
CA ALA A 60 2.34 -7.64 5.36
C ALA A 60 3.14 -8.00 4.09
N GLY A 61 3.91 -7.05 3.54
CA GLY A 61 4.63 -7.24 2.29
C GLY A 61 3.73 -7.11 1.06
N GLN A 62 2.49 -6.66 1.24
CA GLN A 62 1.55 -6.41 0.15
C GLN A 62 1.75 -4.97 -0.35
N TRP A 63 1.65 -4.78 -1.65
CA TRP A 63 1.52 -3.46 -2.25
C TRP A 63 0.26 -3.44 -3.11
N PRO A 64 -0.46 -2.31 -3.19
CA PRO A 64 -1.69 -2.26 -3.96
C PRO A 64 -1.40 -2.45 -5.46
N GLY A 65 -2.24 -3.23 -6.16
CA GLY A 65 -2.05 -3.61 -7.56
C GLY A 65 -0.99 -4.71 -7.79
N ALA A 66 -0.60 -5.47 -6.76
CA ALA A 66 0.29 -6.63 -6.88
C ALA A 66 -0.38 -7.83 -7.58
N ASP A 67 -1.66 -8.06 -7.30
CA ASP A 67 -2.54 -8.84 -8.16
C ASP A 67 -3.24 -7.87 -9.13
N ASP A 68 -3.78 -8.38 -10.24
CA ASP A 68 -4.60 -7.65 -11.22
C ASP A 68 -5.89 -7.12 -10.54
N ASP A 69 -5.70 -6.16 -9.62
CA ASP A 69 -6.66 -5.60 -8.69
C ASP A 69 -7.62 -4.73 -9.50
N THR A 70 -8.50 -5.42 -10.21
CA THR A 70 -9.30 -4.96 -11.34
C THR A 70 -10.36 -3.94 -10.93
N GLY A 71 -10.42 -3.62 -9.63
CA GLY A 71 -11.35 -2.68 -9.02
C GLY A 71 -10.76 -1.33 -8.63
N ALA A 72 -9.44 -1.07 -8.78
CA ALA A 72 -8.84 0.19 -8.33
C ALA A 72 -7.75 0.75 -9.27
N GLU A 73 -7.87 2.03 -9.63
CA GLU A 73 -6.89 2.77 -10.41
C GLU A 73 -5.99 3.62 -9.49
N PHE A 74 -4.67 3.56 -9.67
CA PHE A 74 -3.77 4.47 -8.97
C PHE A 74 -3.95 5.91 -9.46
N VAL A 75 -4.17 6.86 -8.53
CA VAL A 75 -4.33 8.28 -8.91
C VAL A 75 -3.15 9.14 -8.46
N ARG A 76 -2.63 8.97 -7.23
CA ARG A 76 -1.50 9.78 -6.73
C ARG A 76 -0.87 9.25 -5.45
N TYR A 77 0.40 9.58 -5.21
CA TYR A 77 1.02 9.46 -3.89
C TYR A 77 0.81 10.75 -3.08
N LEU A 78 0.08 10.67 -1.96
CA LEU A 78 -0.05 11.75 -0.98
C LEU A 78 0.40 11.23 0.38
N PHE A 79 1.30 11.95 1.05
CA PHE A 79 1.66 11.68 2.44
C PHE A 79 0.72 12.44 3.38
N SER A 80 0.12 11.72 4.32
CA SER A 80 -0.55 12.30 5.49
C SER A 80 0.14 11.82 6.77
N PRO A 81 0.52 12.72 7.68
CA PRO A 81 1.17 12.34 8.93
C PRO A 81 0.21 11.56 9.85
N PRO A 82 0.73 10.72 10.76
CA PRO A 82 -0.09 9.90 11.65
C PRO A 82 -0.93 10.73 12.63
N ASP A 83 -0.46 11.93 13.00
CA ASP A 83 -1.17 12.87 13.87
C ASP A 83 -2.48 13.39 13.25
N SER A 84 -2.65 13.23 11.93
CA SER A 84 -3.92 13.53 11.24
C SER A 84 -5.01 12.47 11.48
N GLY A 85 -4.68 11.36 12.15
CA GLY A 85 -5.57 10.21 12.29
C GLY A 85 -5.68 9.36 11.02
N PRO A 86 -6.42 8.23 11.08
CA PRO A 86 -6.73 7.44 9.90
C PRO A 86 -7.65 8.20 8.92
N PRO A 87 -7.34 8.23 7.61
CA PRO A 87 -8.27 8.71 6.59
C PRO A 87 -9.60 7.96 6.67
N GLU A 88 -10.71 8.65 6.39
CA GLU A 88 -12.07 8.07 6.39
C GLU A 88 -12.20 6.90 5.41
N ASP A 89 -11.40 6.92 4.35
CA ASP A 89 -11.36 5.94 3.28
C ASP A 89 -10.22 4.91 3.41
N ALA A 90 -9.57 4.83 4.58
CA ALA A 90 -8.54 3.83 4.83
C ALA A 90 -9.16 2.45 5.12
N GLU A 91 -8.60 1.41 4.50
CA GLU A 91 -8.90 0.04 4.90
C GLU A 91 -8.40 -0.20 6.35
N PRO A 92 -9.17 -0.95 7.17
CA PRO A 92 -8.76 -1.28 8.52
C PRO A 92 -7.46 -2.08 8.47
N VAL A 93 -6.39 -1.50 9.02
CA VAL A 93 -5.11 -2.19 9.14
C VAL A 93 -5.31 -3.38 10.08
N PRO A 94 -4.94 -4.61 9.68
CA PRO A 94 -5.01 -5.75 10.59
C PRO A 94 -4.13 -5.46 11.81
N GLU A 95 -4.73 -5.50 13.00
CA GLU A 95 -4.00 -5.23 14.24
C GLU A 95 -2.76 -6.14 14.31
N PRO A 96 -1.59 -5.60 14.70
CA PRO A 96 -0.42 -6.43 14.90
C PRO A 96 -0.75 -7.44 15.98
N ARG A 97 -0.94 -8.70 15.54
CA ARG A 97 -1.07 -9.84 16.43
C ARG A 97 0.16 -9.79 17.33
N ARG A 98 0.00 -9.48 18.62
CA ARG A 98 1.08 -9.59 19.61
C ARG A 98 1.57 -11.04 19.56
N ALA A 99 2.58 -11.30 18.73
CA ALA A 99 3.34 -12.52 18.77
C ALA A 99 4.16 -12.42 20.05
N GLY A 100 3.58 -12.93 21.14
CA GLY A 100 4.29 -13.15 22.38
C GLY A 100 5.42 -14.11 22.10
N PHE A 101 6.61 -13.57 21.84
CA PHE A 101 7.84 -14.34 21.99
C PHE A 101 7.99 -14.63 23.48
N ALA A 102 7.48 -15.79 23.90
CA ALA A 102 7.84 -16.37 25.18
C ALA A 102 9.35 -16.65 25.13
N VAL A 103 10.12 -15.83 25.83
CA VAL A 103 11.54 -16.09 26.08
C VAL A 103 11.60 -17.30 27.01
N PRO A 104 12.22 -18.43 26.62
CA PRO A 104 12.48 -19.50 27.58
C PRO A 104 13.51 -19.00 28.60
N ALA A 105 13.15 -19.09 29.87
CA ALA A 105 14.03 -18.76 31.01
C ALA A 105 15.21 -19.76 31.08
N PRO A 106 16.37 -19.34 31.66
CA PRO A 106 17.63 -20.09 31.64
C PRO A 106 17.61 -21.38 32.49
#